data_AF-R6VAQ2-F1
#
_entry.id   AF-R6VAQ2-F1
#
_cell.length_a   1.000
_cell.length_b   1.000
_cell.length_c   1.000
_cell.angle_alpha   90.00
_cell.angle_beta   90.00
_cell.angle_gamma   90.00
#
_symmetry.space_group_name_H-M   'P 1'
#
loop_
_entity.id
_entity.type
_entity.pdbx_description
1 polymer ?
#
loop_
_entity_poly.entity_id
_entity_poly.type
_entity_poly.pdbx_seq_one_letter_code
_entity_poly.pdbx_strand_id
1 'polypeptide(L)'
;MRPGFCNAMIENIVTGCTAVFNRVMRDMIARELPQFTVMHDWWLYLTAVCFGEIYYDETPHICYRQHQGNVLGTKTKRMDEWKMRLKRFRGNRGNISHQLEEFVRIFGQTEPDNENIKLAVKFLEVRKSFVARSRFLKESGIYRQRPEDDRIFHIILLLGNY
;
A
#
# COMPACT_ATOMS: atom_id res chain seq x y z
N MET A 1 -4.31 -5.61 13.92
CA MET A 1 -4.11 -4.62 12.83
C MET A 1 -5.44 -4.39 12.12
N ARG A 2 -5.61 -3.33 11.32
CA ARG A 2 -6.83 -3.14 10.50
C ARG A 2 -6.50 -3.26 9.00
N PRO A 3 -6.52 -4.46 8.41
CA PRO A 3 -6.37 -4.62 6.97
C PRO A 3 -7.55 -4.00 6.21
N GLY A 4 -7.32 -3.54 4.98
CA GLY A 4 -8.38 -3.02 4.12
C GLY A 4 -7.83 -2.30 2.90
N PHE A 5 -8.65 -2.16 1.85
CA PHE A 5 -8.22 -1.57 0.59
C PHE A 5 -7.68 -0.15 0.74
N CYS A 6 -8.37 0.71 1.49
CA CYS A 6 -7.94 2.08 1.77
C CYS A 6 -6.56 2.16 2.47
N ASN A 7 -6.15 1.12 3.19
CA ASN A 7 -4.80 1.01 3.75
C ASN A 7 -3.81 0.41 2.76
N ALA A 8 -4.19 -0.68 2.08
CA ALA A 8 -3.36 -1.34 1.09
C ALA A 8 -2.98 -0.45 -0.08
N MET A 9 -3.73 0.61 -0.39
CA MET A 9 -3.33 1.60 -1.39
C MET A 9 -2.04 2.35 -1.01
N ILE A 10 -1.75 2.54 0.29
CA ILE A 10 -0.73 3.49 0.74
C ILE A 10 0.29 2.91 1.73
N GLU A 11 0.07 1.67 2.19
CA GLU A 11 0.92 0.97 3.13
C GLU A 11 0.87 -0.55 2.94
N ASN A 12 2.04 -1.19 3.00
CA ASN A 12 2.14 -2.62 3.19
C ASN A 12 2.15 -2.98 4.69
N ILE A 13 1.27 -3.88 5.10
CA ILE A 13 1.25 -4.45 6.46
C ILE A 13 1.55 -5.96 6.45
N VAL A 14 1.65 -6.57 5.27
CA VAL A 14 1.89 -7.99 5.09
C VAL A 14 3.38 -8.22 4.96
N THR A 15 3.90 -9.21 5.68
CA THR A 15 5.25 -9.72 5.47
C THR A 15 5.14 -11.02 4.69
N GLY A 16 5.74 -11.09 3.50
CA GLY A 16 5.52 -12.21 2.56
C GLY A 16 5.75 -13.61 3.16
N CYS A 17 6.73 -13.78 4.05
CA CYS A 17 7.04 -15.08 4.67
C CYS A 17 5.98 -15.58 5.67
N THR A 18 5.01 -14.76 6.04
CA THR A 18 3.89 -15.13 6.92
C THR A 18 2.54 -15.10 6.19
N ALA A 19 2.53 -14.90 4.87
CA ALA A 19 1.31 -14.83 4.08
C ALA A 19 0.93 -16.21 3.52
N VAL A 20 -0.36 -16.54 3.63
CA VAL A 20 -0.97 -17.72 2.99
C VAL A 20 -2.16 -17.23 2.17
N PHE A 21 -2.36 -17.79 0.99
CA PHE A 21 -3.46 -17.45 0.10
C PHE A 21 -3.96 -18.68 -0.67
N ASN A 22 -5.21 -18.63 -1.10
CA ASN A 22 -5.84 -19.74 -1.80
C ASN A 22 -5.43 -19.82 -3.29
N ARG A 23 -5.82 -20.91 -3.93
CA ARG A 23 -5.55 -21.14 -5.36
C ARG A 23 -6.18 -20.07 -6.27
N VAL A 24 -7.37 -19.57 -5.93
CA VAL A 24 -8.07 -18.55 -6.74
C VAL A 24 -7.24 -17.27 -6.81
N MET A 25 -6.73 -16.81 -5.67
CA MET A 25 -5.84 -15.64 -5.59
C MET A 25 -4.53 -15.87 -6.36
N ARG A 26 -3.92 -17.05 -6.22
CA ARG A 26 -2.73 -17.42 -7.00
C ARG A 26 -2.97 -17.31 -8.49
N ASP A 27 -4.06 -17.93 -8.98
CA ASP A 27 -4.37 -17.98 -10.40
C ASP A 27 -4.72 -16.60 -10.94
N MET A 28 -5.40 -15.76 -10.16
CA MET A 28 -5.69 -14.37 -10.50
C MET A 28 -4.41 -13.55 -10.71
N ILE A 29 -3.45 -13.62 -9.78
CA ILE A 29 -2.19 -12.87 -9.86
C ILE A 29 -1.25 -13.42 -10.94
N ALA A 30 -1.29 -14.73 -11.20
CA ALA A 30 -0.46 -15.36 -12.22
C ALA A 30 -0.91 -15.05 -13.66
N ARG A 31 -2.14 -14.56 -13.88
CA ARG A 31 -2.63 -14.17 -15.21
C ARG A 31 -1.79 -13.08 -15.84
N GLU A 32 -1.45 -12.07 -15.05
CA GLU A 32 -0.59 -10.97 -15.48
C GLU A 32 0.17 -10.40 -14.30
N LEU A 33 1.50 -10.44 -14.37
CA LEU A 33 2.37 -9.88 -13.34
C LEU A 33 2.56 -8.37 -13.57
N PRO A 34 2.63 -7.56 -12.51
CA PRO A 34 2.91 -6.13 -12.64
C PRO A 34 4.31 -5.91 -13.22
N GLN A 35 4.43 -4.93 -14.11
CA GLN A 35 5.74 -4.48 -14.59
C GLN A 35 6.49 -3.71 -13.49
N PHE A 36 5.74 -3.11 -12.57
CA PHE A 36 6.26 -2.43 -11.40
C PHE A 36 5.45 -2.76 -10.16
N THR A 37 6.14 -3.17 -9.10
CA THR A 37 5.59 -3.25 -7.75
C THR A 37 6.63 -2.74 -6.76
N VAL A 38 6.17 -2.05 -5.71
CA VAL A 38 7.05 -1.61 -4.62
C VAL A 38 7.59 -2.82 -3.87
N MET A 39 6.71 -3.78 -3.56
CA MET A 39 7.05 -5.06 -2.96
C MET A 39 6.01 -6.10 -3.36
N HIS A 40 6.44 -7.33 -3.65
CA HIS A 40 5.56 -8.40 -4.08
C HIS A 40 4.48 -8.74 -3.04
N ASP A 41 4.81 -8.73 -1.75
CA ASP A 41 3.86 -8.95 -0.66
C ASP A 41 2.83 -7.81 -0.55
N TRP A 42 3.23 -6.57 -0.84
CA TRP A 42 2.31 -5.45 -0.96
C TRP A 42 1.36 -5.63 -2.14
N TRP A 43 1.86 -6.06 -3.30
CA TRP A 43 1.01 -6.36 -4.45
C TRP A 43 -0.04 -7.44 -4.13
N LEU A 44 0.40 -8.52 -3.46
CA LEU A 44 -0.50 -9.58 -2.98
C LEU A 44 -1.55 -9.00 -2.01
N TYR A 45 -1.12 -8.19 -1.04
CA TYR A 45 -2.02 -7.56 -0.08
C TYR A 45 -3.08 -6.69 -0.76
N LEU A 46 -2.67 -5.80 -1.67
CA LEU A 46 -3.55 -4.90 -2.41
C LEU A 46 -4.59 -5.68 -3.23
N THR A 47 -4.15 -6.75 -3.90
CA THR A 47 -5.03 -7.61 -4.69
C THR A 47 -6.01 -8.37 -3.80
N ALA A 48 -5.53 -8.95 -2.69
CA ALA A 48 -6.37 -9.71 -1.76
C ALA A 48 -7.53 -8.89 -1.21
N VAL A 49 -7.27 -7.67 -0.74
CA VAL A 49 -8.31 -6.82 -0.15
C VAL A 49 -9.23 -6.16 -1.18
N CYS A 50 -8.88 -6.21 -2.47
CA CYS A 50 -9.74 -5.72 -3.54
C CYS A 50 -10.82 -6.73 -3.92
N PHE A 51 -10.45 -8.01 -4.01
CA PHE A 51 -11.29 -9.07 -4.59
C PHE A 51 -11.74 -10.14 -3.57
N GLY A 52 -11.28 -10.07 -2.33
CA GLY A 52 -11.57 -11.11 -1.35
C GLY A 52 -11.45 -10.63 0.08
N GLU A 53 -11.36 -11.61 0.98
CA GLU A 53 -11.30 -11.40 2.41
C GLU A 53 -9.87 -11.61 2.92
N ILE A 54 -9.49 -10.83 3.93
CA ILE A 54 -8.20 -10.97 4.59
C ILE A 54 -8.40 -11.19 6.09
N TYR A 55 -7.67 -12.16 6.62
CA TYR A 55 -7.66 -12.49 8.03
C TYR A 55 -6.26 -12.26 8.58
N TYR A 56 -6.17 -11.46 9.64
CA TYR A 56 -4.92 -11.22 10.35
C TYR A 56 -4.85 -12.15 11.55
N ASP A 57 -3.92 -13.11 11.52
CA ASP A 57 -3.60 -13.93 12.68
C ASP A 57 -2.69 -13.14 13.63
N GLU A 58 -3.14 -12.96 14.87
CA GLU A 58 -2.39 -12.23 15.90
C GLU A 58 -1.25 -13.07 16.49
N THR A 59 -1.23 -14.37 16.23
CA THR A 59 -0.25 -15.32 16.77
C THR A 59 1.02 -15.33 15.91
N PRO A 60 2.19 -14.98 16.46
CA PRO A 60 3.44 -15.10 15.73
C PRO A 60 3.92 -16.56 15.68
N HIS A 61 4.07 -17.10 14.48
CA HIS A 61 4.46 -18.52 14.28
C HIS A 61 5.93 -18.73 13.91
N ILE A 62 6.65 -17.68 13.52
CA ILE A 62 8.05 -17.79 13.08
C ILE A 62 8.92 -16.65 13.63
N CYS A 63 10.20 -16.95 13.85
CA CYS A 63 11.22 -15.93 14.13
C CYS A 63 11.81 -15.41 12.81
N TYR A 64 11.71 -14.10 12.56
CA TYR A 64 12.32 -13.46 11.39
C TYR A 64 13.76 -13.01 11.68
N ARG A 65 14.73 -13.48 10.89
CA ARG A 65 16.14 -13.07 11.03
C ARG A 65 16.36 -11.69 10.41
N GLN A 66 16.87 -10.75 11.20
CA GLN A 66 17.27 -9.44 10.70
C GLN A 66 18.80 -9.32 10.57
N HIS A 67 19.28 -8.84 9.42
CA HIS A 67 20.69 -8.51 9.19
C HIS A 67 20.83 -7.05 8.71
N GLN A 68 22.05 -6.48 8.76
CA GLN A 68 22.28 -5.07 8.45
C GLN A 68 21.91 -4.67 7.00
N GLY A 69 21.85 -5.64 6.09
CA GLY A 69 21.40 -5.46 4.71
C GLY A 69 19.87 -5.49 4.52
N ASN A 70 19.08 -5.61 5.58
CA ASN A 70 17.63 -5.67 5.46
C ASN A 70 17.03 -4.34 4.99
N VAL A 71 16.06 -4.43 4.08
CA VAL A 71 15.25 -3.30 3.63
C VAL A 71 14.36 -2.76 4.77
N LEU A 72 14.03 -3.58 5.80
CA LEU A 72 13.19 -3.22 6.95
C LEU A 72 13.80 -3.75 8.26
N GLY A 73 13.90 -2.92 9.31
CA GLY A 73 14.13 -3.42 10.69
C GLY A 73 15.35 -2.93 11.47
N THR A 74 16.02 -1.82 11.14
CA THR A 74 17.11 -1.31 11.97
C THR A 74 16.59 -0.61 13.24
N LYS A 75 16.98 -1.10 14.42
CA LYS A 75 16.79 -0.41 15.71
C LYS A 75 17.56 0.90 15.68
N THR A 76 16.87 2.00 15.45
CA THR A 76 17.46 3.34 15.44
C THR A 76 16.79 4.18 16.53
N LYS A 77 17.51 5.13 17.13
CA LYS A 77 16.91 6.06 18.11
C LYS A 77 15.69 6.73 17.46
N ARG A 78 14.65 7.04 18.25
CA ARG A 78 13.39 7.64 17.72
C ARG A 78 13.66 8.74 16.69
N MET A 79 14.52 9.70 16.97
CA MET A 79 14.84 10.80 16.03
C MET A 79 15.45 10.34 14.70
N ASP A 80 16.27 9.30 14.71
CA ASP A 80 16.87 8.75 13.49
C ASP A 80 15.83 7.95 12.70
N GLU A 81 14.93 7.25 13.39
CA GLU A 81 13.77 6.60 12.78
C GLU A 81 12.87 7.65 12.09
N TRP A 82 12.59 8.78 12.74
CA TRP A 82 11.84 9.91 12.16
C TRP A 82 12.52 10.47 10.90
N LYS A 83 13.83 10.70 10.92
CA LYS A 83 14.60 11.17 9.75
C LYS A 83 14.59 10.15 8.62
N MET A 84 14.76 8.86 8.93
CA MET A 84 14.72 7.78 7.94
C MET A 84 13.35 7.64 7.29
N ARG A 85 12.26 7.76 8.07
CA ARG A 85 10.88 7.77 7.56
C ARG A 85 10.68 8.91 6.58
N LEU A 86 10.99 10.15 6.96
CA LEU A 86 10.92 11.32 6.07
C LEU A 86 11.75 11.15 4.79
N LYS A 87 12.96 10.57 4.90
CA LYS A 87 13.82 10.30 3.75
C LYS A 87 13.23 9.24 2.82
N ARG A 88 12.66 8.15 3.35
CA ARG A 88 11.96 7.12 2.57
C ARG A 88 10.75 7.70 1.85
N PHE A 89 9.98 8.55 2.51
CA PHE A 89 8.87 9.25 1.89
C PHE A 89 9.29 10.17 0.74
N ARG A 90 10.46 10.83 0.83
CA ARG A 90 10.99 11.64 -0.28
C ARG A 90 11.66 10.82 -1.38
N GLY A 91 12.28 9.69 -1.04
CA GLY A 91 12.99 8.81 -1.99
C GLY A 91 12.07 7.90 -2.80
N ASN A 92 10.90 7.55 -2.26
CA ASN A 92 9.90 6.68 -2.92
C ASN A 92 8.77 7.48 -3.57
N ARG A 93 9.00 8.74 -3.93
CA ARG A 93 7.99 9.58 -4.60
C ARG A 93 7.54 8.90 -5.89
N GLY A 94 6.23 8.73 -6.06
CA GLY A 94 5.65 8.14 -7.25
C GLY A 94 5.56 6.62 -7.21
N ASN A 95 6.21 5.92 -6.27
CA ASN A 95 6.17 4.46 -6.23
C ASN A 95 4.77 3.93 -5.90
N ILE A 96 4.06 4.58 -4.96
CA ILE A 96 2.68 4.20 -4.62
C ILE A 96 1.78 4.42 -5.84
N SER A 97 1.92 5.59 -6.43
CA SER A 97 1.28 6.00 -7.66
C SER A 97 1.50 5.02 -8.82
N HIS A 98 2.74 4.64 -9.14
CA HIS A 98 3.07 3.69 -10.20
C HIS A 98 2.54 2.28 -9.90
N GLN A 99 2.59 1.84 -8.64
CA GLN A 99 1.99 0.56 -8.26
C GLN A 99 0.47 0.56 -8.45
N LEU A 100 -0.21 1.66 -8.11
CA LEU A 100 -1.65 1.80 -8.35
C LEU A 100 -1.98 1.94 -9.84
N GLU A 101 -1.13 2.58 -10.64
CA GLU A 101 -1.25 2.62 -12.10
C GLU A 101 -1.20 1.21 -12.68
N GLU A 102 -0.22 0.39 -12.27
CA GLU A 102 -0.15 -1.02 -12.68
C GLU A 102 -1.35 -1.82 -12.20
N PHE A 103 -1.84 -1.58 -10.99
CA PHE A 103 -3.03 -2.22 -10.44
C PHE A 103 -4.28 -1.93 -11.28
N VAL A 104 -4.51 -0.66 -11.61
CA VAL A 104 -5.62 -0.24 -12.47
C VAL A 104 -5.44 -0.75 -13.90
N ARG A 105 -4.21 -0.79 -14.42
CA ARG A 105 -3.91 -1.31 -15.77
C ARG A 105 -4.30 -2.78 -15.91
N ILE A 106 -3.95 -3.61 -14.92
CA ILE A 106 -4.19 -5.06 -14.94
C ILE A 106 -5.66 -5.37 -14.63
N PHE A 107 -6.23 -4.76 -13.60
CA PHE A 107 -7.53 -5.16 -13.09
C PHE A 107 -8.69 -4.25 -13.49
N GLY A 108 -8.42 -3.02 -13.92
CA GLY A 108 -9.44 -1.99 -14.13
C GLY A 108 -10.47 -2.32 -15.20
N GLN A 109 -10.09 -3.10 -16.21
CA GLN A 109 -11.02 -3.58 -17.24
C GLN A 109 -11.75 -4.88 -16.85
N THR A 110 -11.20 -5.63 -15.90
CA THR A 110 -11.75 -6.94 -15.51
C THR A 110 -12.99 -6.78 -14.63
N GLU A 111 -12.99 -5.80 -13.73
CA GLU A 111 -14.14 -5.50 -12.85
C GLU A 111 -14.39 -3.99 -12.75
N PRO A 112 -14.90 -3.33 -13.82
CA PRO A 112 -15.04 -1.87 -13.86
C PRO A 112 -15.99 -1.31 -12.78
N ASP A 113 -16.93 -2.13 -12.30
CA ASP A 113 -17.89 -1.73 -11.27
C ASP A 113 -17.36 -1.88 -9.84
N ASN A 114 -16.15 -2.43 -9.65
CA ASN A 114 -15.57 -2.61 -8.34
C ASN A 114 -15.21 -1.26 -7.69
N GLU A 115 -15.83 -0.95 -6.55
CA GLU A 115 -15.65 0.33 -5.84
C GLU A 115 -14.21 0.59 -5.40
N ASN A 116 -13.45 -0.46 -5.08
CA ASN A 116 -12.03 -0.34 -4.73
C ASN A 116 -11.21 0.09 -5.95
N ILE A 117 -11.49 -0.47 -7.12
CA ILE A 117 -10.85 -0.06 -8.38
C ILE A 117 -11.19 1.39 -8.70
N LYS A 118 -12.46 1.80 -8.59
CA LYS A 118 -12.88 3.20 -8.77
C LYS A 118 -12.14 4.14 -7.81
N LEU A 119 -11.95 3.73 -6.55
CA LEU A 119 -11.20 4.50 -5.57
C LEU A 119 -9.72 4.64 -5.96
N ALA A 120 -9.09 3.57 -6.47
CA ALA A 120 -7.72 3.61 -6.98
C ALA A 120 -7.60 4.56 -8.18
N VAL A 121 -8.52 4.50 -9.15
CA VAL A 121 -8.58 5.44 -10.28
C VAL A 121 -8.69 6.88 -9.79
N LYS A 122 -9.62 7.16 -8.87
CA LYS A 122 -9.79 8.49 -8.28
C LYS A 122 -8.52 9.00 -7.59
N PHE A 123 -7.78 8.12 -6.89
CA PHE A 123 -6.50 8.48 -6.28
C PHE A 123 -5.45 8.93 -7.30
N LEU A 124 -5.42 8.31 -8.49
CA LEU A 124 -4.49 8.66 -9.56
C LEU A 124 -4.83 10.01 -10.23
N GLU A 125 -6.12 10.33 -10.35
CA GLU A 125 -6.59 11.53 -11.05
C GLU A 125 -6.43 12.83 -10.24
N VAL A 126 -6.53 12.76 -8.91
CA VAL A 126 -6.56 13.96 -8.05
C VAL A 126 -5.21 14.67 -7.93
N ARG A 127 -4.12 14.15 -8.51
CA ARG A 127 -2.76 14.71 -8.38
C ARG A 127 -2.64 16.17 -8.79
N LYS A 128 -3.45 16.63 -9.75
CA LYS A 128 -3.30 17.98 -10.36
C LYS A 128 -3.78 19.13 -9.49
N SER A 129 -4.64 18.90 -8.49
CA SER A 129 -5.27 19.99 -7.73
C SER A 129 -5.19 19.77 -6.22
N PHE A 130 -4.78 20.80 -5.47
CA PHE A 130 -4.80 20.77 -4.00
C PHE A 130 -6.22 20.54 -3.45
N VAL A 131 -7.21 21.23 -4.02
CA VAL A 131 -8.61 21.11 -3.61
C VAL A 131 -9.13 19.70 -3.87
N ALA A 132 -8.79 19.11 -5.02
CA ALA A 132 -9.17 17.73 -5.34
C ALA A 132 -8.56 16.72 -4.35
N ARG A 133 -7.27 16.89 -4.00
CA ARG A 133 -6.59 16.05 -2.99
C ARG A 133 -7.21 16.18 -1.61
N SER A 134 -7.54 17.40 -1.19
CA SER A 134 -8.19 17.65 0.10
C SER A 134 -9.58 17.02 0.17
N ARG A 135 -10.37 17.14 -0.90
CA ARG A 135 -11.69 16.48 -1.01
C ARG A 135 -11.55 14.96 -0.98
N PHE A 136 -10.64 14.42 -1.79
CA PHE A 136 -10.35 12.99 -1.82
C PHE A 136 -9.99 12.46 -0.43
N LEU A 137 -9.12 13.15 0.31
CA LEU A 137 -8.71 12.72 1.63
C LEU A 137 -9.90 12.62 2.61
N LYS A 138 -10.87 13.52 2.51
CA LYS A 138 -12.07 13.49 3.36
C LYS A 138 -13.05 12.36 2.99
N GLU A 139 -13.10 11.98 1.72
CA GLU A 139 -14.09 11.02 1.20
C GLU A 139 -13.57 9.57 1.12
N SER A 140 -12.28 9.39 0.88
CA SER A 140 -11.68 8.08 0.55
C SER A 140 -11.50 7.14 1.74
N GLY A 141 -11.44 7.69 2.96
CA GLY A 141 -11.16 6.91 4.16
C GLY A 141 -9.79 6.21 4.14
N ILE A 142 -8.82 6.67 3.33
CA ILE A 142 -7.44 6.15 3.35
C ILE A 142 -6.81 6.34 4.73
N TYR A 143 -5.99 5.38 5.12
CA TYR A 143 -5.33 5.40 6.42
C TYR A 143 -4.09 4.53 6.47
N ARG A 144 -3.15 4.88 7.35
CA ARG A 144 -2.05 4.03 7.79
C ARG A 144 -2.32 3.47 9.18
N GLN A 145 -1.66 2.37 9.53
CA GLN A 145 -1.86 1.70 10.82
C GLN A 145 -1.40 2.57 12.01
N ARG A 146 -0.34 3.36 11.82
CA ARG A 146 0.22 4.24 12.84
C ARG A 146 -0.27 5.68 12.64
N PRO A 147 -0.88 6.32 13.66
CA PRO A 147 -1.39 7.69 13.53
C PRO A 147 -0.35 8.73 13.11
N GLU A 148 0.92 8.56 13.51
CA GLU A 148 1.99 9.50 13.12
C GLU A 148 2.32 9.38 11.64
N ASP A 149 2.45 8.14 11.15
CA ASP A 149 2.74 7.86 9.74
C ASP A 149 1.56 8.27 8.85
N ASP A 150 0.33 8.09 9.35
CA ASP A 150 -0.90 8.52 8.71
C ASP A 150 -0.94 10.03 8.48
N ARG A 151 -0.68 10.82 9.54
CA ARG A 151 -0.61 12.28 9.45
C ARG A 151 0.47 12.76 8.48
N ILE A 152 1.66 12.15 8.53
CA ILE A 152 2.76 12.47 7.61
C ILE A 152 2.34 12.19 6.17
N PHE A 153 1.72 11.04 5.92
CA PHE A 153 1.26 10.68 4.58
C PHE A 153 0.18 11.63 4.07
N HIS A 154 -0.79 12.05 4.91
CA HIS A 154 -1.80 13.03 4.52
C HIS A 154 -1.19 14.37 4.11
N ILE A 155 -0.15 14.84 4.81
CA ILE A 155 0.59 16.06 4.40
C ILE A 155 1.27 15.85 3.05
N ILE A 156 1.95 14.72 2.85
CA ILE A 156 2.61 14.37 1.58
C ILE A 156 1.59 14.31 0.43
N LEU A 157 0.44 13.69 0.67
CA LEU A 157 -0.65 13.59 -0.27
C LEU A 157 -1.15 14.97 -0.67
N LEU A 158 -1.45 15.84 0.31
CA LEU A 158 -1.86 17.22 0.07
C LEU A 158 -0.79 18.05 -0.67
N LEU A 159 0.50 17.75 -0.47
CA LEU A 159 1.60 18.37 -1.22
C LEU A 159 1.80 17.76 -2.61
N GLY A 160 1.28 16.56 -2.89
CA GLY A 160 1.26 15.93 -4.22
C GLY A 160 2.51 15.13 -4.54
N ASN A 161 3.25 14.76 -3.50
CA ASN A 161 4.52 14.07 -3.62
C ASN A 161 4.36 12.57 -3.31
N TYR A 162 3.45 11.87 -3.98
CA TYR A 162 3.12 10.46 -3.70
C TYR A 162 3.15 9.58 -4.95
#